data_AF-A0A3N4VMG2-F1
#
_entry.id   AF-A0A3N4VMG2-F1
#
_cell.length_a   1.000
_cell.length_b   1.000
_cell.length_c   1.000
_cell.angle_alpha   90.00
_cell.angle_beta   90.00
_cell.angle_gamma   90.00
#
_symmetry.space_group_name_H-M   'P 1'
#
loop_
_entity.id
_entity.type
_entity.pdbx_description
1 polymer ?
#
loop_
_entity_poly.entity_id
_entity_poly.type
_entity_poly.pdbx_seq_one_letter_code
_entity_poly.pdbx_strand_id
1 'polypeptide(L)'
;MSSPSDVTSQPDDEDRRWAEATHRDQHQLKHGRRVRGISNQLALLLLVILCGGLTVTAQIGTAFTPVVALQFVAVIAGLAFTTHGYRKAKQTSRLLPQIPQPRADRPLAPLLPSERRSLNRQVHGSEAVAPRAKTLLRALAKSAEVNNRAILPSLVGFFLFLLSQTLFIGWPWPILIAASALVVLVMSAIEKRRWSRVLASAE
;
A
#
# COMPACT_ATOMS: atom_id res chain seq x y z
N MET A 1 -23.53 33.96 -29.59
CA MET A 1 -23.58 32.90 -28.57
C MET A 1 -22.35 32.05 -28.77
N SER A 2 -21.32 32.24 -27.94
CA SER A 2 -20.02 31.60 -28.08
C SER A 2 -19.97 30.33 -27.23
N SER A 3 -19.67 29.18 -27.83
CA SER A 3 -19.56 27.89 -27.15
C SER A 3 -18.48 27.92 -26.04
N PRO A 4 -18.75 27.41 -24.83
CA PRO A 4 -17.79 27.40 -23.73
C PRO A 4 -16.83 26.19 -23.71
N SER A 5 -16.60 25.50 -24.83
CA SER A 5 -16.00 24.16 -24.84
C SER A 5 -14.56 24.01 -25.34
N ASP A 6 -13.90 25.06 -25.84
CA ASP A 6 -12.50 24.96 -26.28
C ASP A 6 -11.57 25.86 -25.45
N VAL A 7 -11.42 25.53 -24.16
CA VAL A 7 -10.18 25.88 -23.46
C VAL A 7 -9.14 24.85 -23.90
N THR A 8 -8.60 25.04 -25.10
CA THR A 8 -7.33 24.40 -25.50
C THR A 8 -6.28 24.86 -24.51
N SER A 9 -6.04 24.04 -23.48
CA SER A 9 -4.94 24.28 -22.54
C SER A 9 -3.66 24.40 -23.36
N GLN A 10 -2.99 25.54 -23.27
CA GLN A 10 -1.74 25.76 -24.00
C GLN A 10 -0.72 24.68 -23.61
N PRO A 11 0.18 24.28 -24.53
CA PRO A 11 1.23 23.28 -24.26
C PRO A 11 2.02 23.60 -22.98
N ASP A 12 2.29 24.89 -22.74
CA ASP A 12 2.99 25.39 -21.56
C ASP A 12 2.24 25.13 -20.24
N ASP A 13 0.91 25.19 -20.27
CA ASP A 13 0.07 24.88 -19.10
C ASP A 13 0.03 23.39 -18.81
N GLU A 14 0.08 22.55 -19.85
CA GLU A 14 0.15 21.11 -19.69
C GLU A 14 1.49 20.70 -19.06
N ASP A 15 2.61 21.13 -19.62
CA ASP A 15 3.95 20.80 -19.11
C ASP A 15 4.14 21.29 -17.66
N ARG A 16 3.59 22.46 -17.33
CA ARG A 16 3.56 22.96 -15.95
C ARG A 16 2.80 22.03 -14.99
N ARG A 17 1.62 21.50 -15.38
CA ARG A 17 0.84 20.55 -14.55
C ARG A 17 1.61 19.25 -14.31
N TRP A 18 2.28 18.73 -15.34
CA TRP A 18 3.09 17.52 -15.24
C TRP A 18 4.35 17.72 -14.38
N ALA A 19 5.03 18.86 -14.52
CA ALA A 19 6.16 19.24 -13.69
C ALA A 19 5.74 19.41 -12.23
N GLU A 20 4.61 20.07 -11.98
CA GLU A 20 4.07 20.25 -10.63
C GLU A 20 3.67 18.92 -9.98
N ALA A 21 3.02 18.02 -10.73
CA ALA A 21 2.69 16.68 -10.23
C ALA A 21 3.96 15.89 -9.84
N THR A 22 5.01 16.00 -10.66
CA THR A 22 6.32 15.36 -10.38
C THR A 22 6.97 15.95 -9.14
N HIS A 23 6.98 17.29 -9.01
CA HIS A 23 7.53 17.98 -7.85
C HIS A 23 6.78 17.59 -6.57
N ARG A 24 5.44 17.53 -6.60
CA ARG A 24 4.63 17.10 -5.45
C ARG A 24 4.93 15.66 -5.04
N ASP A 25 5.06 14.73 -5.99
CA ASP A 25 5.42 13.33 -5.68
C ASP A 25 6.83 13.22 -5.09
N GLN A 26 7.82 13.90 -5.68
CA GLN A 26 9.19 13.93 -5.14
C GLN A 26 9.26 14.58 -3.76
N HIS A 27 8.47 15.63 -3.52
CA HIS A 27 8.39 16.27 -2.21
C HIS A 27 7.80 15.32 -1.16
N GLN A 28 6.74 14.56 -1.50
CA GLN A 28 6.20 13.51 -0.65
C GLN A 28 7.18 12.35 -0.47
N LEU A 29 7.99 12.04 -1.48
CA LEU A 29 9.05 11.05 -1.38
C LEU A 29 10.17 11.52 -0.42
N LYS A 30 10.54 12.79 -0.39
CA LYS A 30 11.61 13.26 0.49
C LYS A 30 11.16 13.45 1.94
N HIS A 31 9.98 14.04 2.14
CA HIS A 31 9.52 14.44 3.48
C HIS A 31 8.56 13.43 4.11
N GLY A 32 8.17 12.39 3.36
CA GLY A 32 7.13 11.47 3.76
C GLY A 32 5.73 12.09 3.72
N ARG A 33 4.72 11.26 3.90
CA ARG A 33 3.33 11.67 3.85
C ARG A 33 2.85 11.96 5.28
N ARG A 34 2.43 13.20 5.54
CA ARG A 34 1.80 13.54 6.84
C ARG A 34 0.44 12.86 6.92
N VAL A 35 0.35 11.80 7.72
CA VAL A 35 -0.93 11.17 8.06
C VAL A 35 -1.41 11.77 9.38
N ARG A 36 -2.49 12.55 9.32
CA ARG A 36 -3.13 13.20 10.49
C ARG A 36 -4.23 12.35 11.15
N GLY A 37 -4.42 11.10 10.71
CA GLY A 37 -5.48 10.21 11.18
C GLY A 37 -5.00 8.76 11.36
N ILE A 38 -5.95 7.82 11.37
CA ILE A 38 -5.65 6.38 11.49
C ILE A 38 -4.91 5.91 10.23
N SER A 39 -3.79 5.22 10.43
CA SER A 39 -3.03 4.59 9.37
C SER A 39 -3.38 3.10 9.24
N ASN A 40 -3.23 2.52 8.05
CA ASN A 40 -3.44 1.08 7.86
C ASN A 40 -2.58 0.25 8.81
N GLN A 41 -1.32 0.66 9.02
CA GLN A 41 -0.41 -0.03 9.95
C GLN A 41 -0.91 0.02 11.39
N LEU A 42 -1.45 1.18 11.84
CA LEU A 42 -2.03 1.31 13.17
C LEU A 42 -3.31 0.50 13.31
N ALA A 43 -4.19 0.53 12.30
CA ALA A 43 -5.43 -0.25 12.29
C ALA A 43 -5.14 -1.75 12.39
N LEU A 44 -4.17 -2.27 11.62
CA LEU A 44 -3.74 -3.65 11.70
C LEU A 44 -3.18 -4.00 13.08
N LEU A 45 -2.32 -3.14 13.65
CA LEU A 45 -1.78 -3.35 14.98
C LEU A 45 -2.89 -3.42 16.05
N LEU A 46 -3.84 -2.48 16.03
CA LEU A 46 -4.97 -2.46 16.96
C LEU A 46 -5.85 -3.70 16.81
N LEU A 47 -6.08 -4.16 15.58
CA LEU A 47 -6.83 -5.38 15.31
C LEU A 47 -6.12 -6.62 15.89
N VAL A 48 -4.81 -6.74 15.70
CA VAL A 48 -4.00 -7.83 16.27
C VAL A 48 -4.05 -7.82 17.79
N ILE A 49 -3.95 -6.63 18.42
CA ILE A 49 -4.05 -6.49 19.87
C ILE A 49 -5.43 -6.92 20.38
N LEU A 50 -6.50 -6.40 19.78
CA LEU A 50 -7.87 -6.66 20.21
C LEU A 50 -8.23 -8.14 20.05
N CYS A 51 -8.13 -8.66 18.82
CA CYS A 51 -8.53 -10.03 18.53
C CYS A 51 -7.54 -11.05 19.13
N GLY A 52 -6.24 -10.73 19.14
CA GLY A 52 -5.23 -11.55 19.81
C GLY A 52 -5.50 -11.65 21.30
N GLY A 53 -5.79 -10.53 21.96
CA GLY A 53 -6.18 -10.48 23.37
C GLY A 53 -7.42 -11.32 23.65
N LEU A 54 -8.49 -11.17 22.86
CA LEU A 54 -9.71 -11.98 22.96
C LEU A 54 -9.41 -13.49 22.83
N THR A 55 -8.56 -13.85 21.88
CA THR A 55 -8.15 -15.24 21.64
C THR A 55 -7.40 -15.81 22.85
N VAL A 56 -6.45 -15.04 23.40
CA VAL A 56 -5.71 -15.42 24.61
C VAL A 56 -6.66 -15.61 25.79
N THR A 57 -7.61 -14.69 25.99
CA THR A 57 -8.57 -14.79 27.09
C THR A 57 -9.53 -15.97 26.93
N ALA A 58 -9.95 -16.28 25.71
CA ALA A 58 -10.83 -17.41 25.42
C ALA A 58 -10.18 -18.77 25.71
N GLN A 59 -8.83 -18.83 25.73
CA GLN A 59 -8.08 -20.05 26.03
C GLN A 59 -7.80 -20.24 27.53
N ILE A 60 -8.16 -19.29 28.39
CA ILE A 60 -7.98 -19.43 29.84
C ILE A 60 -8.81 -20.62 30.33
N GLY A 61 -8.14 -21.58 30.99
CA GLY A 61 -8.77 -22.81 31.50
C GLY A 61 -8.81 -23.98 30.51
N THR A 62 -8.27 -23.81 29.30
CA THR A 62 -8.11 -24.92 28.34
C THR A 62 -6.80 -25.68 28.55
N ALA A 63 -6.75 -26.93 28.09
CA ALA A 63 -5.54 -27.75 28.19
C ALA A 63 -4.43 -27.18 27.28
N PHE A 64 -3.23 -27.01 27.83
CA PHE A 64 -2.09 -26.50 27.08
C PHE A 64 -1.52 -27.59 26.16
N THR A 65 -1.93 -27.57 24.90
CA THR A 65 -1.45 -28.49 23.86
C THR A 65 -0.36 -27.85 23.00
N PRO A 66 0.43 -28.63 22.23
CA PRO A 66 1.41 -28.08 21.28
C PRO A 66 0.79 -27.12 20.26
N VAL A 67 -0.46 -27.35 19.84
CA VAL A 67 -1.20 -26.48 18.92
C VAL A 67 -1.48 -25.13 19.56
N VAL A 68 -1.91 -25.13 20.83
CA VAL A 68 -2.13 -23.91 21.62
C VAL A 68 -0.82 -23.15 21.81
N ALA A 69 0.28 -23.84 22.10
CA ALA A 69 1.61 -23.23 22.19
C ALA A 69 2.02 -22.55 20.87
N LEU A 70 1.85 -23.23 19.74
CA LEU A 70 2.16 -22.69 18.40
C LEU A 70 1.26 -21.48 18.07
N GLN A 71 -0.01 -21.55 18.43
CA GLN A 71 -0.97 -20.45 18.29
C GLN A 71 -0.47 -19.21 19.04
N PHE A 72 -0.06 -19.34 20.31
CA PHE A 72 0.47 -18.24 21.11
C PHE A 72 1.74 -17.64 20.51
N VAL A 73 2.69 -18.48 20.08
CA VAL A 73 3.92 -18.03 19.41
C VAL A 73 3.57 -17.22 18.16
N ALA A 74 2.60 -17.67 17.36
CA ALA A 74 2.15 -16.96 16.17
C ALA A 74 1.47 -15.61 16.50
N VAL A 75 0.67 -15.51 17.57
CA VAL A 75 0.12 -14.22 18.04
C VAL A 75 1.25 -13.26 18.44
N ILE A 76 2.18 -13.72 19.28
CA ILE A 76 3.29 -12.89 19.79
C ILE A 76 4.18 -12.41 18.64
N ALA A 77 4.52 -13.31 17.71
CA ALA A 77 5.28 -12.96 16.53
C ALA A 77 4.50 -11.97 15.66
N GLY A 78 3.20 -12.20 15.44
CA GLY A 78 2.33 -11.29 14.71
C GLY A 78 2.30 -9.88 15.31
N LEU A 79 2.17 -9.79 16.63
CA LEU A 79 2.21 -8.54 17.38
C LEU A 79 3.57 -7.84 17.29
N ALA A 80 4.67 -8.58 17.40
CA ALA A 80 6.02 -8.04 17.29
C ALA A 80 6.28 -7.44 15.90
N PHE A 81 5.93 -8.17 14.83
CA PHE A 81 6.12 -7.73 13.45
C PHE A 81 5.21 -6.55 13.08
N THR A 82 3.94 -6.56 13.50
CA THR A 82 3.04 -5.42 13.29
C THR A 82 3.49 -4.18 14.05
N THR A 83 3.93 -4.33 15.31
CA THR A 83 4.49 -3.23 16.11
C THR A 83 5.74 -2.67 15.45
N HIS A 84 6.66 -3.53 15.01
CA HIS A 84 7.86 -3.13 14.30
C HIS A 84 7.52 -2.40 12.99
N GLY A 85 6.57 -2.93 12.20
CA GLY A 85 6.11 -2.32 10.97
C GLY A 85 5.50 -0.94 11.18
N TYR A 86 4.64 -0.78 12.18
CA TYR A 86 4.09 0.52 12.56
C TYR A 86 5.16 1.50 13.01
N ARG A 87 6.08 1.09 13.89
CA ARG A 87 7.19 1.94 14.37
C ARG A 87 8.08 2.39 13.22
N LYS A 88 8.49 1.47 12.34
CA LYS A 88 9.32 1.75 11.17
C LYS A 88 8.62 2.70 10.20
N ALA A 89 7.33 2.48 9.92
CA ALA A 89 6.54 3.35 9.05
C ALA A 89 6.34 4.74 9.67
N LYS A 90 6.18 4.84 11.00
CA LYS A 90 6.09 6.11 11.72
C LYS A 90 7.42 6.88 11.69
N GLN A 91 8.55 6.21 11.94
CA GLN A 91 9.89 6.81 11.90
C GLN A 91 10.28 7.32 10.52
N THR A 92 9.83 6.64 9.46
CA THR A 92 10.14 7.01 8.07
C THR A 92 9.08 7.93 7.44
N SER A 93 8.06 8.36 8.20
CA SER A 93 6.92 9.14 7.68
C SER A 93 6.23 8.48 6.48
N ARG A 94 6.15 7.13 6.50
CA ARG A 94 5.54 6.26 5.46
C ARG A 94 4.27 5.58 5.92
N LEU A 95 3.58 6.16 6.89
CA LEU A 95 2.26 5.68 7.28
C LEU A 95 1.31 5.83 6.10
N LEU A 96 0.52 4.77 5.85
CA LEU A 96 -0.46 4.77 4.78
C LEU A 96 -1.80 5.20 5.36
N PRO A 97 -2.41 6.28 4.85
CA PRO A 97 -3.68 6.76 5.38
C PRO A 97 -4.77 5.73 5.10
N GLN A 98 -5.58 5.41 6.12
CA GLN A 98 -6.74 4.53 5.97
C GLN A 98 -7.90 5.22 5.26
N ILE A 99 -8.06 6.53 5.52
CA ILE A 99 -9.10 7.35 4.91
C ILE A 99 -8.55 8.01 3.64
N PRO A 100 -9.30 7.99 2.52
CA PRO A 100 -8.91 8.70 1.31
C PRO A 100 -8.61 10.17 1.62
N GLN A 101 -7.40 10.62 1.28
CA GLN A 101 -7.04 12.02 1.46
C GLN A 101 -7.83 12.93 0.51
N PRO A 102 -8.03 14.21 0.89
CA PRO A 102 -8.58 15.23 0.03
C PRO A 102 -7.91 15.20 -1.35
N ARG A 103 -8.69 15.38 -2.42
CA ARG A 103 -8.16 15.30 -3.79
C ARG A 103 -7.01 16.26 -4.03
N ALA A 104 -7.01 17.43 -3.39
CA ALA A 104 -5.97 18.46 -3.50
C ALA A 104 -4.58 18.01 -3.04
N ASP A 105 -4.52 17.13 -2.04
CA ASP A 105 -3.26 16.65 -1.45
C ASP A 105 -2.63 15.49 -2.24
N ARG A 106 -3.33 14.99 -3.26
CA ARG A 106 -2.83 13.89 -4.09
C ARG A 106 -1.73 14.43 -5.03
N PRO A 107 -0.63 13.69 -5.23
CA PRO A 107 0.43 14.12 -6.14
C PRO A 107 -0.08 14.33 -7.57
N LEU A 108 -1.11 13.58 -7.98
CA LEU A 108 -1.76 13.67 -9.30
C LEU A 108 -2.93 14.67 -9.36
N ALA A 109 -3.12 15.51 -8.32
CA ALA A 109 -4.18 16.52 -8.31
C ALA A 109 -4.05 17.57 -9.42
N PRO A 110 -2.84 18.07 -9.77
CA PRO A 110 -2.67 19.04 -10.84
C PRO A 110 -3.12 18.53 -12.21
N LEU A 111 -3.02 17.21 -12.44
CA LEU A 111 -3.37 16.61 -13.73
C LEU A 111 -4.88 16.64 -13.99
N LEU A 112 -5.24 16.87 -15.25
CA LEU A 112 -6.62 16.77 -15.75
C LEU A 112 -7.12 15.31 -15.69
N PRO A 113 -8.45 15.08 -15.66
CA PRO A 113 -9.01 13.73 -15.72
C PRO A 113 -8.53 12.91 -16.94
N SER A 114 -8.38 13.54 -18.11
CA SER A 114 -7.87 12.92 -19.33
C SER A 114 -6.41 12.48 -19.18
N GLU A 115 -5.55 13.37 -18.67
CA GLU A 115 -4.13 13.12 -18.41
C GLU A 115 -3.94 11.96 -17.40
N ARG A 116 -4.76 11.93 -16.34
CA ARG A 116 -4.76 10.81 -15.37
C ARG A 116 -5.16 9.48 -15.99
N ARG A 117 -6.13 9.47 -16.92
CA ARG A 117 -6.54 8.26 -17.65
C ARG A 117 -5.42 7.79 -18.59
N SER A 118 -4.80 8.69 -19.34
CA SER A 118 -3.64 8.35 -20.19
C SER A 118 -2.49 7.81 -19.35
N LEU A 119 -2.13 8.47 -18.24
CA LEU A 119 -1.11 7.98 -17.31
C LEU A 119 -1.44 6.57 -16.81
N ASN A 120 -2.70 6.30 -16.46
CA ASN A 120 -3.11 4.96 -16.03
C ASN A 120 -2.97 3.92 -17.15
N ARG A 121 -3.33 4.27 -18.40
CA ARG A 121 -3.13 3.40 -19.57
C ARG A 121 -1.65 3.10 -19.82
N GLN A 122 -0.78 4.11 -19.68
CA GLN A 122 0.67 3.94 -19.78
C GLN A 122 1.21 3.01 -18.68
N VAL A 123 0.77 3.18 -17.42
CA VAL A 123 1.12 2.28 -16.30
C VAL A 123 0.65 0.85 -16.56
N HIS A 124 -0.51 0.68 -17.19
CA HIS A 124 -1.05 -0.64 -17.54
C HIS A 124 -0.42 -1.25 -18.80
N GLY A 125 0.45 -0.50 -19.50
CA GLY A 125 1.04 -0.92 -20.77
C GLY A 125 0.07 -0.93 -21.95
N SER A 126 -1.08 -0.28 -21.81
CA SER A 126 -2.09 -0.12 -22.89
C SER A 126 -1.79 1.04 -23.83
N GLU A 127 -0.83 1.90 -23.47
CA GLU A 127 -0.42 3.08 -24.23
C GLU A 127 1.10 3.24 -24.08
N ALA A 128 1.80 3.71 -25.12
CA ALA A 128 3.24 3.94 -25.07
C ALA A 128 3.57 5.07 -24.08
N VAL A 129 4.73 4.97 -23.41
CA VAL A 129 5.13 5.97 -22.42
C VAL A 129 5.49 7.28 -23.13
N ALA A 130 4.74 8.34 -22.83
CA ALA A 130 5.03 9.67 -23.36
C ALA A 130 6.33 10.22 -22.73
N PRO A 131 7.18 10.96 -23.48
CA PRO A 131 8.44 11.52 -22.95
C PRO A 131 8.26 12.31 -21.66
N ARG A 132 7.21 13.14 -21.57
CA ARG A 132 6.86 13.92 -20.38
C ARG A 132 6.41 13.09 -19.17
N ALA A 133 5.88 11.89 -19.40
CA ALA A 133 5.42 11.00 -18.33
C ALA A 133 6.57 10.20 -17.70
N LYS A 134 7.73 10.08 -18.38
CA LYS A 134 8.88 9.29 -17.93
C LYS A 134 9.34 9.68 -16.51
N THR A 135 9.50 10.99 -16.24
CA THR A 135 9.97 11.51 -14.95
C THR A 135 8.98 11.23 -13.82
N LEU A 136 7.69 11.46 -14.07
CA LEU A 136 6.63 11.18 -13.12
C LEU A 136 6.50 9.68 -12.83
N LEU A 137 6.54 8.83 -13.85
CA LEU A 137 6.45 7.38 -13.70
C LEU A 137 7.61 6.80 -12.87
N ARG A 138 8.83 7.30 -13.08
CA ARG A 138 10.00 6.92 -12.25
C ARG A 138 9.81 7.34 -10.79
N ALA A 139 9.30 8.54 -10.54
CA ALA A 139 9.03 9.03 -9.19
C ALA A 139 7.95 8.17 -8.50
N LEU A 140 6.84 7.88 -9.20
CA LEU A 140 5.76 7.03 -8.72
C LEU A 140 6.22 5.60 -8.42
N ALA A 141 7.04 5.00 -9.29
CA ALA A 141 7.58 3.66 -9.08
C ALA A 141 8.45 3.59 -7.81
N LYS A 142 9.32 4.59 -7.62
CA LYS A 142 10.16 4.71 -6.42
C LYS A 142 9.33 4.94 -5.16
N SER A 143 8.28 5.75 -5.26
CA SER A 143 7.31 5.99 -4.18
C SER A 143 6.58 4.70 -3.80
N ALA A 144 6.10 3.94 -4.79
CA ALA A 144 5.47 2.64 -4.59
C ALA A 144 6.42 1.63 -3.92
N GLU A 145 7.67 1.54 -4.39
CA GLU A 145 8.65 0.63 -3.81
C GLU A 145 8.94 0.95 -2.33
N VAL A 146 9.18 2.22 -2.01
CA VAL A 146 9.46 2.65 -0.63
C VAL A 146 8.25 2.40 0.27
N ASN A 147 7.04 2.71 -0.20
CA ASN A 147 5.81 2.49 0.57
C ASN A 147 5.54 0.99 0.78
N ASN A 148 5.76 0.15 -0.25
CA ASN A 148 5.60 -1.30 -0.15
C ASN A 148 6.60 -1.92 0.84
N ARG A 149 7.86 -1.47 0.83
CA ARG A 149 8.86 -1.90 1.82
C ARG A 149 8.49 -1.47 3.25
N ALA A 150 7.80 -0.34 3.40
CA ALA A 150 7.35 0.16 4.71
C ALA A 150 6.15 -0.63 5.27
N ILE A 151 5.22 -1.09 4.41
CA ILE A 151 4.06 -1.87 4.87
C ILE A 151 4.39 -3.35 5.10
N LEU A 152 5.41 -3.90 4.42
CA LEU A 152 5.73 -5.33 4.43
C LEU A 152 5.81 -5.96 5.83
N PRO A 153 6.49 -5.37 6.83
CA PRO A 153 6.54 -5.99 8.17
C PRO A 153 5.17 -6.04 8.84
N SER A 154 4.30 -5.05 8.58
CA SER A 154 2.93 -5.04 9.10
C SER A 154 2.09 -6.14 8.45
N LEU A 155 2.26 -6.40 7.16
CA LEU A 155 1.59 -7.49 6.46
C LEU A 155 2.06 -8.86 6.96
N VAL A 156 3.37 -9.05 7.16
CA VAL A 156 3.92 -10.29 7.74
C VAL A 156 3.34 -10.54 9.13
N GLY A 157 3.33 -9.52 9.98
CA GLY A 157 2.74 -9.63 11.32
C GLY A 157 1.24 -9.97 11.27
N PHE A 158 0.50 -9.37 10.34
CA PHE A 158 -0.91 -9.69 10.16
C PHE A 158 -1.15 -11.12 9.65
N PHE A 159 -0.32 -11.63 8.73
CA PHE A 159 -0.40 -13.02 8.27
C PHE A 159 -0.12 -14.02 9.39
N LEU A 160 0.88 -13.76 10.24
CA LEU A 160 1.17 -14.60 11.40
C LEU A 160 0.00 -14.60 12.40
N PHE A 161 -0.60 -13.44 12.62
CA PHE A 161 -1.82 -13.33 13.42
C PHE A 161 -2.97 -14.14 12.80
N LEU A 162 -3.23 -14.02 11.49
CA LEU A 162 -4.27 -14.80 10.82
C LEU A 162 -4.01 -16.30 10.92
N LEU A 163 -2.76 -16.74 10.72
CA LEU A 163 -2.37 -18.14 10.89
C LEU A 163 -2.69 -18.64 12.30
N SER A 164 -2.39 -17.84 13.33
CA SER A 164 -2.79 -18.15 14.71
C SER A 164 -4.30 -18.35 14.85
N GLN A 165 -5.11 -17.46 14.27
CA GLN A 165 -6.58 -17.60 14.30
C GLN A 165 -7.04 -18.87 13.59
N THR A 166 -6.39 -19.28 12.51
CA THR A 166 -6.75 -20.54 11.84
C THR A 166 -6.44 -21.78 12.67
N LEU A 167 -5.39 -21.74 13.50
CA LEU A 167 -5.09 -22.82 14.44
C LEU A 167 -6.14 -22.89 15.56
N PHE A 168 -6.73 -21.76 15.92
CA PHE A 168 -7.84 -21.70 16.89
C PHE A 168 -9.14 -22.28 16.33
N ILE A 169 -9.53 -21.83 15.13
CA ILE A 169 -10.80 -22.21 14.52
C ILE A 169 -10.73 -23.64 13.95
N GLY A 170 -9.55 -24.10 13.57
CA GLY A 170 -9.31 -25.43 13.02
C GLY A 170 -9.49 -25.50 11.50
N TRP A 171 -9.69 -26.71 10.98
CA TRP A 171 -9.84 -26.96 9.55
C TRP A 171 -11.15 -26.35 8.98
N PRO A 172 -11.18 -25.84 7.73
CA PRO A 172 -10.14 -25.76 6.70
C PRO A 172 -9.43 -24.39 6.61
N TRP A 173 -9.61 -23.54 7.61
CA TRP A 173 -9.16 -22.14 7.59
C TRP A 173 -7.68 -21.92 7.27
N PRO A 174 -6.72 -22.78 7.69
CA PRO A 174 -5.31 -22.63 7.31
C PRO A 174 -5.09 -22.63 5.80
N ILE A 175 -5.85 -23.45 5.04
CA ILE A 175 -5.76 -23.47 3.56
C ILE A 175 -6.20 -22.13 2.99
N LEU A 176 -7.30 -21.57 3.47
CA LEU A 176 -7.85 -20.32 2.94
C LEU A 176 -6.88 -19.14 3.16
N ILE A 177 -6.21 -19.09 4.32
CA ILE A 177 -5.20 -18.07 4.59
C ILE A 177 -3.95 -18.27 3.73
N ALA A 178 -3.48 -19.52 3.56
CA ALA A 178 -2.36 -19.82 2.68
C ALA A 178 -2.67 -19.46 1.21
N ALA A 179 -3.89 -19.79 0.74
CA ALA A 179 -4.36 -19.42 -0.60
C ALA A 179 -4.45 -17.90 -0.78
N SER A 180 -4.96 -17.19 0.22
CA SER A 180 -5.00 -15.72 0.22
C SER A 180 -3.60 -15.10 0.17
N ALA A 181 -2.65 -15.65 0.94
CA ALA A 181 -1.25 -15.23 0.89
C ALA A 181 -0.64 -15.44 -0.51
N LEU A 182 -0.92 -16.59 -1.13
CA LEU A 182 -0.46 -16.89 -2.48
C LEU A 182 -1.04 -15.90 -3.51
N VAL A 183 -2.33 -15.59 -3.45
CA VAL A 183 -2.96 -14.59 -4.32
C VAL A 183 -2.29 -13.23 -4.17
N VAL A 184 -2.04 -12.77 -2.94
CA VAL A 184 -1.35 -11.50 -2.67
C VAL A 184 0.08 -11.51 -3.23
N LEU A 185 0.81 -12.62 -3.08
CA LEU A 185 2.16 -12.78 -3.64
C LEU A 185 2.16 -12.73 -5.17
N VAL A 186 1.23 -13.44 -5.81
CA VAL A 186 1.07 -13.44 -7.27
C VAL A 186 0.72 -12.05 -7.77
N MET A 187 -0.24 -11.37 -7.15
CA MET A 187 -0.61 -10.00 -7.51
C MET A 187 0.56 -9.04 -7.35
N SER A 188 1.31 -9.15 -6.25
CA SER A 188 2.51 -8.34 -6.01
C SER A 188 3.60 -8.59 -7.06
N ALA A 189 3.78 -9.85 -7.49
CA ALA A 189 4.73 -10.21 -8.54
C ALA A 189 4.31 -9.67 -9.91
N ILE A 190 3.01 -9.74 -10.25
CA ILE A 190 2.44 -9.15 -11.47
C ILE A 190 2.64 -7.64 -11.47
N GLU A 191 2.35 -6.98 -10.35
CA GLU A 191 2.51 -5.53 -10.20
C GLU A 191 3.98 -5.12 -10.30
N LYS A 192 4.90 -5.85 -9.66
CA LYS A 192 6.35 -5.63 -9.79
C LYS A 192 6.81 -5.75 -11.24
N ARG A 193 6.38 -6.79 -11.96
CA ARG A 193 6.67 -6.97 -13.40
C ARG A 193 6.06 -5.87 -14.26
N ARG A 194 4.90 -5.33 -13.88
CA ARG A 194 4.27 -4.22 -14.58
C ARG A 194 5.11 -2.95 -14.43
N TRP A 195 5.49 -2.60 -13.20
CA TRP A 195 6.35 -1.44 -12.95
C TRP A 195 7.72 -1.56 -13.61
N SER A 196 8.34 -2.75 -13.62
CA SER A 196 9.63 -2.94 -14.31
C SER A 196 9.53 -2.73 -15.82
N ARG A 197 8.46 -3.21 -16.46
CA ARG A 197 8.22 -2.97 -17.90
C ARG A 197 8.01 -1.49 -18.21
N VAL A 198 7.22 -0.81 -17.40
CA VAL A 198 6.95 0.63 -17.55
C VAL A 198 8.25 1.44 -17.40
N LEU A 199 9.09 1.08 -16.42
CA LEU A 199 10.39 1.71 -16.22
C LEU A 199 11.35 1.46 -17.38
N ALA A 200 11.43 0.22 -17.90
CA ALA A 200 12.25 -0.10 -19.06
C ALA A 200 11.81 0.68 -20.32
N SER A 201 10.50 0.88 -20.53
CA SER A 201 10.01 1.73 -21.62
C SER A 201 10.19 3.24 -21.37
N ALA A 202 10.49 3.63 -20.13
CA ALA A 202 10.74 5.01 -19.74
C ALA A 202 12.23 5.38 -19.73
N GLU A 203 13.14 4.41 -19.86
CA GLU A 203 14.57 4.63 -20.18
C GLU A 203 14.74 5.08 -21.64
#